data_AF-A0A970YLC8-F1
#
_entry.id   AF-A0A970YLC8-F1
#
_cell.length_a   1.000
_cell.length_b   1.000
_cell.length_c   1.000
_cell.angle_alpha   90.00
_cell.angle_beta   90.00
_cell.angle_gamma   90.00
#
_symmetry.space_group_name_H-M   'P 1'
#
loop_
_entity.id
_entity.type
_entity.pdbx_description
1 polymer ?
#
loop_
_entity_poly.entity_id
_entity_poly.type
_entity_poly.pdbx_seq_one_letter_code
_entity_poly.pdbx_strand_id
1 'polypeptide(L)'
;MPKPSKIEQHGLEKDVLDWTSQGMSSRDISAKIMEEKKIYISHASIVSFIKSVREERAETSRAIVQEHMQKTLPDDLELLDEMNQELSEWFKDESLSKRERLRIYDSLLRGIDMKLKNSGAGENSTEDFLKALKERWGI
;
A
#
# COMPACT_ATOMS: atom_id res chain seq x y z
N MET A 1 -10.81 13.29 -20.95
CA MET A 1 -9.38 13.54 -20.69
C MET A 1 -9.23 14.95 -20.14
N PRO A 2 -8.56 15.16 -19.00
CA PRO A 2 -8.26 16.51 -18.53
C PRO A 2 -7.43 17.25 -19.58
N LYS A 3 -7.65 18.55 -19.74
CA LYS A 3 -6.88 19.37 -20.69
C LYS A 3 -5.43 19.44 -20.19
N PRO A 4 -4.42 19.17 -21.04
CA PRO A 4 -3.03 19.24 -20.64
C PRO A 4 -2.70 20.65 -20.16
N SER A 5 -1.93 20.76 -19.09
CA SER A 5 -1.53 22.04 -18.52
C SER A 5 -0.67 22.85 -19.51
N LYS A 6 -0.56 24.18 -19.36
CA LYS A 6 0.32 24.98 -20.22
C LYS A 6 1.79 24.54 -20.12
N ILE A 7 2.18 23.94 -19.00
CA ILE A 7 3.53 23.43 -18.78
C ILE A 7 3.75 22.17 -19.62
N GLU A 8 2.76 21.26 -19.65
CA GLU A 8 2.78 20.07 -20.50
C GLU A 8 2.72 20.40 -21.99
N GLN A 9 1.87 21.35 -22.38
CA GLN A 9 1.74 21.78 -23.78
C GLN A 9 3.04 22.34 -24.35
N HIS A 10 3.92 22.87 -23.50
CA HIS A 10 5.19 23.46 -23.90
C HIS A 10 6.40 22.57 -23.59
N GLY A 11 6.20 21.35 -23.06
CA GLY A 11 7.30 20.42 -22.76
C GLY A 11 8.23 20.92 -21.64
N LEU A 12 7.70 21.68 -20.68
CA LEU A 12 8.47 22.35 -19.61
C LEU A 12 8.46 21.58 -18.28
N GLU A 13 7.89 20.37 -18.26
CA GLU A 13 7.70 19.56 -17.04
C GLU A 13 9.03 19.29 -16.33
N LYS A 14 10.04 18.87 -17.08
CA LYS A 14 11.36 18.54 -16.54
C LYS A 14 12.05 19.77 -15.95
N ASP A 15 12.02 20.89 -16.66
CA ASP A 15 12.64 22.15 -16.26
C ASP A 15 11.98 22.68 -14.97
N VAL A 16 10.64 22.68 -14.91
CA VAL A 16 9.87 23.12 -13.73
C VAL A 16 10.15 22.25 -12.51
N LEU A 17 10.20 20.93 -12.67
CA LEU A 17 10.45 20.00 -11.55
C LEU A 17 11.89 20.09 -11.04
N ASP A 18 12.86 20.26 -11.94
CA ASP A 18 14.27 20.43 -11.56
C ASP A 18 14.49 21.71 -10.75
N TRP A 19 13.97 22.85 -11.23
CA TRP A 19 14.06 24.12 -10.49
C TRP A 19 13.28 24.10 -9.18
N THR A 20 12.15 23.39 -9.11
CA THR A 20 11.42 23.17 -7.85
C THR A 20 12.27 22.35 -6.87
N SER A 21 13.01 21.34 -7.34
CA SER A 21 13.89 20.52 -6.49
C SER A 21 15.07 21.31 -5.93
N GLN A 22 15.53 22.33 -6.67
CA GLN A 22 16.55 23.29 -6.24
C GLN A 22 16.02 24.35 -5.26
N GLY A 23 14.74 24.27 -4.88
CA GLY A 23 14.11 25.15 -3.90
C GLY A 23 13.62 26.50 -4.47
N MET A 24 13.56 26.67 -5.79
CA MET A 24 13.06 27.91 -6.39
C MET A 24 11.57 28.09 -6.13
N SER A 25 11.14 29.34 -5.92
CA SER A 25 9.72 29.65 -5.76
C SER A 25 8.99 29.63 -7.11
N SER A 26 7.68 29.39 -7.11
CA SER A 26 6.88 29.38 -8.36
C SER A 26 6.89 30.72 -9.10
N ARG A 27 7.21 31.83 -8.41
CA ARG A 27 7.40 33.15 -9.04
C ARG A 27 8.73 33.23 -9.77
N ASP A 28 9.79 32.71 -9.16
CA ASP A 28 11.12 32.68 -9.78
C ASP A 28 11.15 31.74 -10.98
N ILE A 29 10.46 30.60 -10.88
CA ILE A 29 10.28 29.67 -11.99
C ILE A 29 9.53 30.34 -13.15
N SER A 30 8.46 31.10 -12.86
CA SER A 30 7.71 31.85 -13.88
C SER A 30 8.59 32.87 -14.60
N ALA A 31 9.39 33.63 -13.84
CA ALA A 31 10.34 34.60 -14.39
C ALA A 31 11.42 33.91 -15.24
N LYS A 32 11.96 32.78 -14.77
CA LYS A 32 13.00 32.01 -15.47
C LYS A 32 12.50 31.39 -16.78
N ILE A 33 11.27 30.88 -16.81
CA ILE A 33 10.62 30.40 -18.05
C ILE A 33 10.47 31.56 -19.05
N MET A 34 10.08 32.74 -18.56
CA MET A 34 9.96 33.92 -19.41
C MET A 34 11.31 34.38 -19.95
N GLU A 35 12.38 34.28 -19.16
CA GLU A 35 13.74 34.66 -19.56
C GLU A 35 14.36 33.67 -20.56
N GLU A 36 14.38 32.38 -20.23
CA GLU A 36 15.08 31.37 -21.04
C GLU A 36 14.28 30.95 -22.28
N LYS A 37 12.95 30.82 -22.15
CA LYS A 37 12.09 30.24 -23.18
C LYS A 37 11.22 31.27 -23.87
N LYS A 38 11.15 32.51 -23.36
CA LYS A 38 10.27 33.59 -23.84
C LYS A 38 8.78 33.21 -23.84
N ILE A 39 8.38 32.33 -22.93
CA ILE A 39 6.99 31.86 -22.78
C ILE A 39 6.42 32.43 -21.48
N TYR A 40 5.22 33.00 -21.56
CA TYR A 40 4.51 33.46 -20.37
C TYR A 40 3.69 32.32 -19.74
N ILE A 41 4.13 31.86 -18.58
CA ILE A 41 3.39 30.93 -17.72
C ILE A 41 3.14 31.59 -16.37
N SER A 42 1.89 31.64 -15.94
CA SER A 42 1.55 32.22 -14.65
C SER A 42 2.06 31.35 -13.50
N HIS A 43 2.48 31.99 -12.40
CA HIS A 43 2.87 31.29 -11.18
C HIS A 43 1.77 30.35 -10.65
N ALA A 44 0.49 30.71 -10.84
CA ALA A 44 -0.65 29.87 -10.46
C ALA A 44 -0.69 28.56 -11.26
N SER A 45 -0.38 28.58 -12.56
CA SER A 45 -0.28 27.37 -13.38
C SER A 45 0.86 26.46 -12.94
N ILE A 46 2.00 27.04 -12.52
CA ILE A 46 3.13 26.29 -11.96
C ILE A 46 2.75 25.62 -10.64
N VAL A 47 2.10 26.33 -9.72
CA VAL A 47 1.63 25.77 -8.46
C VAL A 47 0.65 24.62 -8.69
N SER A 48 -0.31 24.80 -9.61
CA SER A 48 -1.27 23.76 -9.95
C SER A 48 -0.61 22.50 -10.52
N PHE A 49 0.39 22.67 -11.38
CA PHE A 49 1.16 21.56 -11.96
C PHE A 49 2.00 20.83 -10.91
N ILE A 50 2.71 21.57 -10.04
CA ILE A 50 3.49 20.94 -8.95
C ILE A 50 2.56 20.14 -8.03
N LYS A 51 1.36 20.66 -7.77
CA LYS A 51 0.35 19.97 -6.96
C LYS A 51 -0.16 18.69 -7.63
N SER A 52 -0.53 18.75 -8.92
CA SER A 52 -0.98 17.57 -9.66
C SER A 52 0.11 16.50 -9.75
N VAL A 53 1.37 16.87 -9.97
CA VAL A 53 2.49 15.92 -9.97
C VAL A 53 2.72 15.29 -8.60
N ARG A 54 2.52 16.03 -7.50
CA ARG A 54 2.60 15.45 -6.14
C ARG A 54 1.46 14.48 -5.85
N GLU A 55 0.26 14.79 -6.29
CA GLU A 55 -0.91 13.91 -6.19
C GLU A 55 -0.70 12.65 -7.04
N GLU A 56 -0.25 12.80 -8.28
CA GLU A 56 0.08 11.69 -9.19
C GLU A 56 1.23 10.83 -8.67
N ARG A 57 2.29 11.41 -8.09
CA ARG A 57 3.35 10.64 -7.43
C ARG A 57 2.85 9.91 -6.19
N ALA A 58 1.95 10.51 -5.40
CA ALA A 58 1.35 9.83 -4.26
C ALA A 58 0.48 8.64 -4.71
N GLU A 59 -0.26 8.79 -5.81
CA GLU A 59 -1.03 7.71 -6.42
C GLU A 59 -0.13 6.64 -7.07
N THR A 60 0.94 7.04 -7.74
CA THR A 60 1.89 6.14 -8.40
C THR A 60 2.71 5.34 -7.37
N SER A 61 3.16 5.99 -6.28
CA SER A 61 3.81 5.27 -5.17
C SER A 61 2.85 4.32 -4.45
N ARG A 62 1.57 4.69 -4.28
CA ARG A 62 0.55 3.75 -3.76
C ARG A 62 0.32 2.59 -4.73
N ALA A 63 0.28 2.84 -6.03
CA ALA A 63 0.10 1.81 -7.04
C ALA A 63 1.29 0.84 -7.09
N ILE A 64 2.53 1.34 -7.02
CA ILE A 64 3.74 0.51 -6.96
C ILE A 64 3.77 -0.34 -5.68
N VAL A 65 3.41 0.25 -4.54
CA VAL A 65 3.32 -0.49 -3.26
C VAL A 65 2.19 -1.52 -3.31
N GLN A 66 1.02 -1.18 -3.85
CA GLN A 66 -0.08 -2.12 -4.04
C GLN A 66 0.28 -3.25 -5.02
N GLU A 67 1.02 -2.96 -6.09
CA GLU A 67 1.49 -3.97 -7.05
C GLU A 67 2.54 -4.88 -6.41
N HIS A 68 3.46 -4.33 -5.61
CA HIS A 68 4.41 -5.12 -4.85
C HIS A 68 3.70 -6.01 -3.83
N MET A 69 2.73 -5.44 -3.09
CA MET A 69 1.89 -6.19 -2.16
C MET A 69 1.11 -7.30 -2.87
N GLN A 70 0.52 -7.07 -4.05
CA GLN A 70 -0.18 -8.11 -4.81
C GLN A 70 0.73 -9.22 -5.33
N LYS A 71 2.01 -8.91 -5.56
CA LYS A 71 3.01 -9.92 -5.98
C LYS A 71 3.53 -10.75 -4.81
N THR A 72 3.69 -10.17 -3.63
CA THR A 72 4.22 -10.88 -2.45
C THR A 72 3.14 -11.45 -1.53
N LEU A 73 1.88 -10.96 -1.61
CA LEU A 73 0.76 -11.49 -0.82
C LEU A 73 0.56 -13.01 -1.01
N PRO A 74 0.59 -13.55 -2.24
CA PRO A 74 0.40 -14.98 -2.46
C PRO A 74 1.48 -15.80 -1.74
N ASP A 75 2.74 -15.40 -1.89
CA ASP A 75 3.89 -16.06 -1.25
C ASP A 75 3.80 -15.99 0.28
N ASP A 76 3.41 -14.83 0.85
CA ASP A 76 3.24 -14.64 2.29
C ASP A 76 2.04 -15.44 2.85
N LEU A 77 0.96 -15.57 2.07
CA LEU A 77 -0.21 -16.36 2.44
C LEU A 77 0.06 -17.87 2.37
N GLU A 78 0.86 -18.32 1.39
CA GLU A 78 1.34 -19.70 1.30
C GLU A 78 2.24 -20.04 2.49
N LEU A 79 3.18 -19.15 2.84
CA LEU A 79 4.02 -19.34 4.04
C LEU A 79 3.18 -19.39 5.33
N LEU A 80 2.14 -18.55 5.45
CA LEU A 80 1.21 -18.62 6.57
C LEU A 80 0.46 -19.95 6.63
N ASP A 81 0.12 -20.56 5.50
CA ASP A 81 -0.51 -21.87 5.45
C ASP A 81 0.44 -22.98 5.91
N GLU A 82 1.70 -22.95 5.47
CA GLU A 82 2.74 -23.88 5.92
C GLU A 82 2.94 -23.79 7.45
N MET A 83 3.08 -22.57 7.98
CA MET A 83 3.21 -22.34 9.42
C MET A 83 1.98 -22.81 10.22
N ASN A 84 0.77 -22.60 9.68
CA ASN A 84 -0.45 -23.09 10.31
C ASN A 84 -0.53 -24.62 10.29
N GLN A 85 -0.01 -25.26 9.24
CA GLN A 85 0.07 -26.72 9.17
C GLN A 85 1.02 -27.27 10.24
N GLU A 86 2.22 -26.70 10.37
CA GLU A 86 3.19 -27.09 11.41
C GLU A 86 2.62 -26.88 12.83
N LEU A 87 1.99 -25.73 13.08
CA LEU A 87 1.34 -25.45 14.37
C LEU A 87 0.19 -26.43 14.67
N SER A 88 -0.56 -26.85 13.65
CA SER A 88 -1.62 -27.87 13.78
C SER A 88 -1.05 -29.24 14.11
N GLU A 89 0.10 -29.60 13.54
CA GLU A 89 0.83 -30.82 13.87
C GLU A 89 1.34 -30.80 15.31
N TRP A 90 1.95 -29.69 15.74
CA TRP A 90 2.38 -29.52 17.12
C TRP A 90 1.21 -29.53 18.08
N PHE A 91 0.07 -28.91 17.75
CA PHE A 91 -1.11 -28.90 18.61
C PHE A 91 -1.60 -30.32 18.94
N LYS A 92 -1.47 -31.26 18.00
CA LYS A 92 -1.86 -32.67 18.14
C LYS A 92 -0.88 -33.48 18.98
N ASP A 93 0.31 -32.96 19.26
CA ASP A 93 1.29 -33.63 20.11
C ASP A 93 0.75 -33.75 21.55
N GLU A 94 0.72 -34.99 22.05
CA GLU A 94 0.22 -35.33 23.40
C GLU A 94 1.24 -35.02 24.50
N SER A 95 2.51 -34.80 24.14
CA SER A 95 3.58 -34.46 25.07
C SER A 95 3.53 -33.00 25.57
N LEU A 96 2.74 -32.15 24.91
CA LEU A 96 2.62 -30.74 25.24
C LEU A 96 1.83 -30.50 26.53
N SER A 97 2.33 -29.58 27.35
CA SER A 97 1.56 -29.09 28.49
C SER A 97 0.35 -28.28 28.03
N LYS A 98 -0.68 -28.22 28.89
CA LYS A 98 -1.90 -27.43 28.63
C LYS A 98 -1.61 -25.96 28.30
N ARG A 99 -0.55 -25.37 28.88
CA ARG A 99 -0.12 -23.99 28.61
C ARG A 99 0.48 -23.85 27.21
N GLU A 100 1.29 -24.80 26.77
CA GLU A 100 1.92 -24.79 25.44
C GLU A 100 0.88 -25.01 24.34
N ARG A 101 -0.05 -25.95 24.57
CA ARG A 101 -1.17 -26.20 23.67
C ARG A 101 -2.07 -24.97 23.48
N LEU A 102 -2.33 -24.21 24.55
CA LEU A 102 -3.08 -22.94 24.47
C LEU A 102 -2.34 -21.85 23.69
N ARG A 103 -1.00 -21.77 23.78
CA ARG A 103 -0.21 -20.81 22.99
C ARG A 103 -0.24 -21.14 21.50
N ILE A 104 -0.12 -22.41 21.16
CA ILE A 104 -0.20 -22.88 19.77
C ILE A 104 -1.59 -22.57 19.20
N TYR A 105 -2.64 -22.80 19.97
CA TYR A 105 -4.02 -22.45 19.59
C TYR A 105 -4.20 -20.95 19.33
N ASP A 106 -3.68 -20.08 20.20
CA ASP A 106 -3.75 -18.63 20.00
C ASP A 106 -2.97 -18.18 18.75
N SER A 107 -1.80 -18.77 18.49
CA SER A 107 -1.03 -18.51 17.27
C SER A 107 -1.78 -18.94 16.00
N LEU A 108 -2.43 -20.11 16.01
CA LEU A 108 -3.27 -20.59 14.90
C LEU A 108 -4.44 -19.63 14.62
N LEU A 109 -5.13 -19.16 15.66
CA LEU A 109 -6.23 -18.21 15.49
C LEU A 109 -5.77 -16.89 14.84
N ARG A 110 -4.59 -16.38 15.23
CA ARG A 110 -4.02 -15.16 14.66
C ARG A 110 -3.62 -15.35 13.19
N GLY A 111 -3.02 -16.48 12.85
CA GLY A 111 -2.66 -16.81 11.46
C GLY A 111 -3.90 -16.84 10.55
N ILE A 112 -4.98 -17.46 11.02
CA ILE A 112 -6.24 -17.55 10.28
C ILE A 112 -6.91 -16.17 10.15
N ASP A 113 -6.93 -15.36 11.21
CA ASP A 113 -7.47 -13.99 11.16
C ASP A 113 -6.70 -13.10 10.17
N MET A 114 -5.36 -13.19 10.15
CA MET A 114 -4.53 -12.48 9.17
C MET A 114 -4.82 -12.93 7.74
N LYS A 115 -5.01 -14.23 7.51
CA LYS A 115 -5.36 -14.75 6.18
C LYS A 115 -6.73 -14.26 5.72
N LEU A 116 -7.73 -14.27 6.59
CA LEU A 116 -9.10 -13.85 6.24
C LEU A 116 -9.19 -12.35 5.94
N LYS A 117 -8.47 -11.51 6.70
CA LYS A 117 -8.42 -10.06 6.48
C LYS A 117 -7.73 -9.68 5.16
N ASN A 118 -6.69 -10.42 4.78
CA ASN A 118 -5.87 -10.07 3.62
C ASN A 118 -6.25 -10.80 2.32
N SER A 119 -6.99 -11.92 2.39
CA SER A 119 -7.48 -12.66 1.20
C SER A 119 -8.76 -12.09 0.58
N GLY A 120 -9.30 -10.98 1.10
CA GLY A 120 -10.52 -10.34 0.58
C GLY A 120 -11.83 -11.04 0.98
N ALA A 121 -11.79 -12.08 1.83
CA ALA A 121 -12.96 -12.79 2.35
C ALA A 121 -13.57 -12.13 3.61
N GLY A 122 -13.07 -10.96 4.01
CA GLY A 122 -12.98 -10.56 5.41
C GLY A 122 -14.17 -9.87 6.08
N GLU A 123 -15.31 -9.59 5.42
CA GLU A 123 -16.37 -8.83 6.12
C GLU A 123 -17.37 -9.68 6.91
N ASN A 124 -17.59 -10.96 6.56
CA ASN A 124 -18.51 -11.85 7.32
C ASN A 124 -17.93 -13.22 7.69
N SER A 125 -16.80 -13.64 7.09
CA SER A 125 -16.27 -15.00 7.24
C SER A 125 -15.54 -15.26 8.56
N THR A 126 -14.96 -14.23 9.17
CA THR A 126 -14.04 -14.40 10.31
C THR A 126 -14.77 -14.74 11.59
N GLU A 127 -15.85 -14.02 11.91
CA GLU A 127 -16.63 -14.29 13.12
C GLU A 127 -17.32 -15.66 13.05
N ASP A 128 -17.84 -16.04 11.87
CA ASP A 128 -18.50 -17.32 11.65
C ASP A 128 -17.53 -18.50 11.76
N PHE A 129 -16.31 -18.38 11.21
CA PHE A 129 -15.30 -19.42 11.31
C PHE A 129 -14.78 -19.57 12.75
N LEU A 130 -14.51 -18.45 13.43
CA LEU A 130 -14.09 -18.45 14.84
C LEU A 130 -15.16 -19.06 15.75
N LYS A 131 -16.44 -18.80 15.47
CA LYS A 131 -17.58 -19.39 16.19
C LYS A 131 -17.66 -20.90 15.97
N ALA A 132 -17.58 -21.36 14.72
CA ALA A 132 -17.58 -22.79 14.40
C ALA A 132 -16.42 -23.54 15.05
N LEU A 133 -15.25 -22.89 15.16
CA LEU A 133 -14.08 -23.48 15.80
C LEU A 133 -14.24 -23.53 17.33
N LYS A 134 -14.80 -22.51 17.97
CA LYS A 134 -15.14 -22.57 19.40
C LYS A 134 -16.16 -23.66 19.72
N GLU A 135 -17.23 -23.76 18.93
CA GLU A 135 -18.28 -24.78 19.10
C GLU A 135 -17.74 -26.21 18.91
N ARG A 136 -16.83 -26.42 17.95
CA ARG A 136 -16.24 -27.74 17.67
C ARG A 136 -15.26 -28.21 18.74
N TRP A 137 -14.57 -27.29 19.42
CA TRP A 137 -13.46 -27.61 20.33
C TRP A 137 -13.75 -27.29 21.81
N GLY A 138 -14.94 -26.76 22.13
CA GLY A 138 -15.45 -26.65 23.50
C GLY A 138 -14.74 -25.62 24.38
N ILE A 139 -14.35 -24.48 23.79
CA ILE A 139 -13.78 -23.31 24.50
C ILE A 139 -14.77 -22.16 24.50
#